data_AF-A0A3A5SP65-F1
#
_entry.id   AF-A0A3A5SP65-F1
#
_cell.length_a   1.000
_cell.length_b   1.000
_cell.length_c   1.000
_cell.angle_alpha   90.00
_cell.angle_beta   90.00
_cell.angle_gamma   90.00
#
_symmetry.space_group_name_H-M   'P 1'
#
loop_
_entity.id
_entity.type
_entity.pdbx_description
1 polymer ?
#
loop_
_entity_poly.entity_id
_entity_poly.type
_entity_poly.pdbx_seq_one_letter_code
_entity_poly.pdbx_strand_id
1 'polypeptide(L)'
;MKMALSEFVLREKGIYGILHVIILILSLFLVISISVDTFKGIPFYEQSVYMKVQLWICALFLADFVLEWFLAEKKGHYVATHFIFLLVAIPYQNIIAYMGWTFSPEITYMLRFIPLVRGGYAMAIVVGWLTYNRASGLFVSYLTMLLATVYFSSLAFYVMEHGPNPLVKGYGDALWWAFMDVTTVGSNIIAVTPTGRVLSVLLAALGMMMFPIFTVYVTSLVERRNKEKEEFYKKVAQKPAPKADAS
;
A
#
# COMPACT_ATOMS: atom_id res chain seq x y z
N MET A 1 0.08 -16.85 18.10
CA MET A 1 0.72 -15.93 17.13
C MET A 1 1.86 -16.56 16.31
N LYS A 2 2.70 -17.45 16.86
CA LYS A 2 3.73 -18.17 16.07
C LYS A 2 3.21 -19.23 15.09
N MET A 3 2.06 -19.86 15.38
CA MET A 3 1.48 -20.94 14.55
C MET A 3 0.95 -20.47 13.18
N ALA A 4 0.38 -19.27 13.11
CA ALA A 4 -0.18 -18.74 11.86
C ALA A 4 0.91 -18.36 10.84
N LEU A 5 2.10 -17.97 11.32
CA LEU A 5 3.22 -17.62 10.46
C LEU A 5 3.95 -18.87 9.92
N SER A 6 3.98 -19.95 10.71
CA SER A 6 4.59 -21.22 10.30
C SER A 6 3.73 -22.02 9.33
N GLU A 7 2.40 -22.03 9.50
CA GLU A 7 1.49 -22.62 8.51
C GLU A 7 1.43 -21.81 7.21
N PHE A 8 1.70 -20.50 7.28
CA PHE A 8 1.74 -19.58 6.15
C PHE A 8 2.92 -19.79 5.19
N VAL A 9 4.07 -20.26 5.69
CA VAL A 9 5.27 -20.54 4.86
C VAL A 9 5.14 -21.85 4.08
N LEU A 10 4.23 -22.75 4.46
CA LEU A 10 4.32 -24.17 4.10
C LEU A 10 3.34 -24.68 3.04
N ARG A 11 2.36 -23.89 2.59
CA ARG A 11 1.34 -24.42 1.66
C ARG A 11 1.44 -23.76 0.27
N GLU A 12 2.31 -24.40 -0.53
CA GLU A 12 2.68 -24.10 -1.92
C GLU A 12 3.24 -22.69 -2.17
N LYS A 13 4.53 -22.61 -2.55
CA LYS A 13 5.34 -21.38 -2.78
C LYS A 13 6.14 -20.83 -1.57
N GLY A 14 6.69 -21.68 -0.71
CA GLY A 14 7.44 -21.24 0.48
C GLY A 14 8.60 -20.26 0.22
N ILE A 15 9.41 -20.46 -0.83
CA ILE A 15 10.52 -19.55 -1.17
C ILE A 15 9.99 -18.18 -1.66
N TYR A 16 8.94 -18.18 -2.49
CA TYR A 16 8.34 -16.93 -3.00
C TYR A 16 7.64 -16.15 -1.91
N GLY A 17 6.94 -16.82 -0.99
CA GLY A 17 6.31 -16.18 0.16
C GLY A 17 7.35 -15.47 1.04
N ILE A 18 8.50 -16.11 1.29
CA ILE A 18 9.60 -15.50 2.03
C ILE A 18 10.19 -14.31 1.26
N LEU A 19 10.42 -14.45 -0.05
CA LEU A 19 10.95 -13.36 -0.89
C LEU A 19 10.03 -12.13 -0.88
N HIS A 20 8.72 -12.34 -1.03
CA HIS A 20 7.71 -11.28 -0.96
C HIS A 20 7.69 -10.59 0.41
N VAL A 21 7.82 -11.33 1.50
CA VAL A 21 7.91 -10.76 2.86
C VAL A 21 9.18 -9.92 3.03
N ILE A 22 10.31 -10.36 2.47
CA ILE A 22 11.56 -9.58 2.48
C ILE A 22 11.38 -8.28 1.69
N ILE A 23 10.81 -8.35 0.48
CA ILE A 23 10.53 -7.17 -0.35
C ILE A 23 9.61 -6.19 0.39
N LEU A 24 8.59 -6.69 1.08
CA LEU A 24 7.69 -5.89 1.91
C LEU A 24 8.45 -5.13 3.00
N ILE A 25 9.29 -5.83 3.77
CA ILE A 25 10.07 -5.22 4.86
C ILE A 25 11.00 -4.13 4.30
N LEU A 26 11.67 -4.40 3.18
CA LEU A 26 12.55 -3.45 2.53
C LEU A 26 11.79 -2.24 1.96
N SER A 27 10.59 -2.45 1.46
CA SER A 27 9.73 -1.39 0.95
C SER A 27 9.21 -0.49 2.06
N LEU A 28 8.79 -1.09 3.17
CA LEU A 28 8.40 -0.35 4.37
C LEU A 28 9.58 0.46 4.91
N PHE A 29 10.77 -0.15 4.94
CA PHE A 29 12.00 0.55 5.29
C PHE A 29 12.29 1.75 4.36
N LEU A 30 12.11 1.60 3.05
CA LEU A 30 12.25 2.71 2.10
C LEU A 30 11.24 3.83 2.38
N VAL A 31 9.97 3.48 2.54
CA VAL A 31 8.89 4.45 2.82
C VAL A 31 9.18 5.22 4.11
N ILE A 32 9.61 4.54 5.17
CA ILE A 32 10.00 5.17 6.44
C ILE A 32 11.22 6.08 6.23
N SER A 33 12.24 5.62 5.49
CA SER A 33 13.45 6.40 5.24
C SER A 33 13.15 7.69 4.48
N ILE A 34 12.34 7.61 3.41
CA ILE A 34 11.88 8.77 2.62
C ILE A 34 11.03 9.70 3.49
N SER A 35 10.17 9.15 4.35
CA SER A 35 9.38 9.94 5.29
C SER A 35 10.27 10.74 6.22
N VAL A 36 11.29 10.11 6.82
CA VAL A 36 12.22 10.77 7.74
C VAL A 36 13.01 11.87 7.03
N ASP A 37 13.50 11.60 5.83
CA ASP A 37 14.19 12.55 4.96
C ASP A 37 13.29 13.76 4.62
N THR A 38 12.04 13.50 4.26
CA THR A 38 11.02 14.54 3.96
C THR A 38 10.66 15.35 5.20
N PHE A 39 10.52 14.72 6.38
CA PHE A 39 10.04 15.38 7.60
C PHE A 39 11.11 16.14 8.36
N LYS A 40 12.36 15.67 8.32
CA LYS A 40 13.45 16.29 9.07
C LYS A 40 14.27 17.27 8.22
N GLY A 41 14.03 17.34 6.91
CA GLY A 41 14.81 18.18 5.99
C GLY A 41 16.31 17.84 5.96
N ILE A 42 16.67 16.65 6.45
CA ILE A 42 18.05 16.18 6.45
C ILE A 42 18.33 15.71 5.02
N PRO A 43 19.49 16.01 4.42
CA PRO A 43 19.90 15.42 3.15
C PRO A 43 20.34 13.96 3.38
N PHE A 44 19.42 13.10 3.85
CA PHE A 44 19.70 11.67 4.06
C PHE A 44 20.05 10.99 2.73
N TYR A 45 19.49 11.52 1.63
CA TYR A 45 19.81 11.16 0.26
C TYR A 45 21.28 11.33 -0.14
N GLU A 46 21.99 12.30 0.43
CA GLU A 46 23.41 12.54 0.14
C GLU A 46 24.32 11.56 0.88
N GLN A 47 23.77 10.80 1.83
CA GLN A 47 24.56 9.81 2.54
C GLN A 47 24.86 8.62 1.64
N SER A 48 26.14 8.31 1.52
CA SER A 48 26.63 7.15 0.77
C SER A 48 26.01 5.82 1.22
N VAL A 49 25.60 5.74 2.49
CA VAL A 49 24.89 4.58 3.05
C VAL A 49 23.50 4.42 2.43
N TYR A 50 22.74 5.51 2.29
CA TYR A 50 21.41 5.47 1.67
C TYR A 50 21.49 4.98 0.22
N MET A 51 22.42 5.54 -0.56
CA MET A 51 22.65 5.13 -1.94
C MET A 51 23.00 3.63 -2.07
N LYS A 52 23.81 3.10 -1.15
CA LYS A 52 24.11 1.66 -1.12
C LYS A 52 22.88 0.82 -0.79
N VAL A 53 22.12 1.21 0.24
CA VAL A 53 20.91 0.48 0.63
C VAL A 53 19.89 0.49 -0.51
N GLN A 54 19.69 1.63 -1.16
CA GLN A 54 18.76 1.73 -2.28
C GLN A 54 19.17 0.87 -3.46
N LEU A 55 20.46 0.78 -3.78
CA LEU A 55 20.97 -0.12 -4.81
C LEU A 55 20.65 -1.58 -4.51
N TRP A 56 20.87 -2.04 -3.27
CA TRP A 56 20.55 -3.40 -2.86
C TRP A 56 19.06 -3.70 -2.96
N ILE A 57 18.20 -2.74 -2.59
CA ILE A 57 16.76 -2.91 -2.73
C ILE A 57 16.35 -2.96 -4.21
N CYS A 58 16.89 -2.09 -5.07
CA CYS A 58 16.68 -2.18 -6.52
C CYS A 58 17.08 -3.56 -7.06
N ALA A 59 18.25 -4.06 -6.65
CA ALA A 59 18.76 -5.36 -7.10
C ALA A 59 17.84 -6.51 -6.69
N LEU A 60 17.26 -6.47 -5.48
CA LEU A 60 16.30 -7.47 -5.03
C LEU A 60 14.97 -7.40 -5.80
N PHE A 61 14.45 -6.21 -6.07
CA PHE A 61 13.24 -6.03 -6.89
C PHE A 61 13.46 -6.52 -8.33
N LEU A 62 14.62 -6.21 -8.92
CA LEU A 62 14.99 -6.71 -10.24
C LEU A 62 15.13 -8.23 -10.25
N ALA A 63 15.77 -8.81 -9.22
CA ALA A 63 15.89 -10.25 -9.09
C ALA A 63 14.51 -10.93 -8.99
N ASP A 64 13.60 -10.37 -8.20
CA ASP A 64 12.22 -10.84 -8.07
C ASP A 64 11.47 -10.81 -9.42
N PHE A 65 11.53 -9.68 -10.14
CA PHE A 65 10.94 -9.58 -11.48
C PHE A 65 11.52 -10.63 -12.44
N VAL A 66 12.84 -10.81 -12.43
CA VAL A 66 13.52 -11.76 -13.32
C VAL A 66 13.13 -13.20 -12.97
N LEU A 67 13.06 -13.54 -11.68
CA LEU A 67 12.61 -14.86 -11.22
C LEU A 67 11.18 -15.13 -11.69
N GLU A 68 10.24 -14.23 -11.40
CA GLU A 68 8.85 -14.41 -11.84
C GLU A 68 8.71 -14.46 -13.36
N TRP A 69 9.49 -13.66 -14.09
CA TRP A 69 9.51 -13.69 -15.55
C TRP A 69 10.01 -15.03 -16.12
N PHE A 70 11.00 -15.66 -15.47
CA PHE A 70 11.49 -16.99 -15.87
C PHE A 70 10.45 -18.09 -15.61
N LEU A 71 9.66 -17.97 -14.54
CA LEU A 71 8.61 -18.93 -14.20
C LEU A 71 7.29 -18.70 -14.95
N ALA A 72 7.08 -17.51 -15.51
CA ALA A 72 5.86 -17.20 -16.23
C ALA A 72 5.72 -18.05 -17.50
N GLU A 73 4.59 -18.75 -17.63
CA GLU A 73 4.26 -19.53 -18.83
C GLU A 73 4.22 -18.66 -20.10
N LYS A 74 3.77 -17.40 -19.98
CA LYS A 74 3.68 -16.42 -21.06
C LYS A 74 4.54 -15.20 -20.78
N LYS A 75 5.84 -15.33 -21.05
CA LYS A 75 6.88 -14.30 -20.81
C LYS A 75 6.51 -12.89 -21.26
N GLY A 76 6.01 -12.73 -22.48
CA GLY A 76 5.64 -11.41 -23.02
C GLY A 76 4.45 -10.77 -22.30
N HIS A 77 3.44 -11.57 -21.94
CA HIS A 77 2.29 -11.08 -21.19
C HIS A 77 2.67 -10.67 -19.75
N TYR A 78 3.60 -11.41 -19.13
CA TYR A 78 4.11 -11.07 -17.81
C TYR A 78 4.82 -9.70 -17.83
N VAL A 79 5.72 -9.46 -18.80
CA VAL A 79 6.41 -8.16 -18.93
C VAL A 79 5.41 -7.04 -19.21
N ALA A 80 4.41 -7.26 -20.06
CA ALA A 80 3.41 -6.23 -20.38
C ALA A 80 2.57 -5.82 -19.16
N THR A 81 2.23 -6.76 -18.28
CA THR A 81 1.43 -6.50 -17.07
C THR A 81 2.26 -5.90 -15.93
N HIS A 82 3.56 -6.23 -15.85
CA HIS A 82 4.47 -5.78 -14.79
C HIS A 82 5.48 -4.73 -15.28
N PHE A 83 5.22 -4.08 -16.43
CA PHE A 83 6.15 -3.12 -17.03
C PHE A 83 6.47 -1.94 -16.10
N ILE A 84 5.45 -1.44 -15.38
CA ILE A 84 5.62 -0.35 -14.41
C ILE A 84 6.56 -0.80 -13.27
N PHE A 85 6.45 -2.04 -12.80
CA PHE A 85 7.34 -2.58 -11.79
C PHE A 85 8.79 -2.62 -12.26
N LEU A 86 9.02 -3.12 -13.48
CA LEU A 86 10.34 -3.17 -14.09
C LEU A 86 10.97 -1.77 -14.15
N LEU A 87 10.20 -0.77 -14.61
CA LEU A 87 10.68 0.61 -14.63
C LEU A 87 11.08 1.10 -13.25
N VAL A 88 10.28 0.84 -12.23
CA VAL A 88 10.49 1.35 -10.87
C VAL A 88 11.59 0.59 -10.11
N ALA A 89 11.87 -0.66 -10.49
CA ALA A 89 12.93 -1.49 -9.93
C ALA A 89 14.34 -1.03 -10.32
N ILE A 90 14.49 -0.21 -11.37
CA ILE A 90 15.78 0.27 -11.86
C ILE A 90 16.43 1.25 -10.85
N PRO A 91 17.75 1.12 -10.58
CA PRO A 91 18.49 2.00 -9.67
C PRO A 91 18.91 3.32 -10.35
N TYR A 92 17.96 4.13 -10.82
CA TYR A 92 18.27 5.37 -11.57
C TYR A 92 19.23 6.30 -10.83
N GLN A 93 19.01 6.51 -9.53
CA GLN A 93 19.83 7.42 -8.73
C GLN A 93 21.29 6.97 -8.64
N ASN A 94 21.54 5.66 -8.53
CA ASN A 94 22.89 5.11 -8.55
C ASN A 94 23.52 5.19 -9.94
N ILE A 95 22.74 4.94 -11.01
CA ILE A 95 23.22 5.04 -12.40
C ILE A 95 23.64 6.48 -12.70
N ILE A 96 22.78 7.44 -12.37
CA ILE A 96 23.02 8.87 -12.58
C ILE A 96 24.27 9.33 -11.81
N ALA A 97 24.40 8.92 -10.55
CA ALA A 97 25.56 9.22 -9.73
C ALA A 97 26.86 8.59 -10.29
N TYR A 98 26.81 7.35 -10.78
CA TYR A 98 27.95 6.65 -11.37
C TYR A 98 28.39 7.27 -12.69
N MET A 99 27.42 7.63 -13.55
CA MET A 99 27.67 8.23 -14.86
C MET A 99 27.99 9.73 -14.80
N GLY A 100 27.86 10.35 -13.63
CA GLY A 100 28.09 11.78 -13.43
C GLY A 100 27.10 12.68 -14.17
N TRP A 101 25.90 12.19 -14.47
CA TRP A 101 24.89 12.97 -15.20
C TRP A 101 24.28 14.05 -14.30
N THR A 102 24.27 15.28 -14.79
CA THR A 102 23.59 16.41 -14.14
C THR A 102 22.33 16.74 -14.91
N PHE A 103 21.19 16.78 -14.22
CA PHE A 103 19.91 17.19 -14.79
C PHE A 103 19.47 18.53 -14.21
N SER A 104 18.43 19.12 -14.80
CA SER A 104 17.75 20.29 -14.24
C SER A 104 17.35 20.04 -12.77
N PRO A 105 17.34 21.05 -11.90
CA PRO A 105 16.94 20.90 -10.49
C PRO A 105 15.58 20.22 -10.32
N GLU A 106 14.63 20.50 -11.22
CA GLU A 106 13.29 19.94 -11.23
C GLU A 106 13.32 18.42 -11.51
N ILE A 107 14.09 17.98 -12.49
CA ILE A 107 14.23 16.55 -12.84
C ILE A 107 14.95 15.82 -11.71
N THR A 108 16.03 16.40 -11.19
CA THR A 108 16.76 15.83 -10.06
C THR A 108 15.86 15.66 -8.83
N TYR A 109 15.00 16.65 -8.59
CA TYR A 109 13.98 16.56 -7.55
C TYR A 109 12.97 15.45 -7.84
N MET A 110 12.41 15.36 -9.06
CA MET A 110 11.48 14.28 -9.44
C MET A 110 12.07 12.88 -9.27
N LEU A 111 13.35 12.69 -9.60
CA LEU A 111 14.05 11.42 -9.44
C LEU A 111 14.16 10.97 -7.98
N ARG A 112 14.10 11.90 -7.00
CA ARG A 112 14.04 11.60 -5.56
C ARG A 112 12.81 10.79 -5.17
N PHE A 113 11.77 10.80 -5.99
CA PHE A 113 10.50 10.14 -5.69
C PHE A 113 10.33 8.78 -6.35
N ILE A 114 11.25 8.36 -7.23
CA ILE A 114 11.24 6.99 -7.77
C ILE A 114 11.23 5.93 -6.65
N PRO A 115 12.07 6.00 -5.60
CA PRO A 115 11.96 5.03 -4.51
C PRO A 115 10.62 5.10 -3.74
N LEU A 116 9.90 6.23 -3.79
CA LEU A 116 8.54 6.31 -3.24
C LEU A 116 7.53 5.53 -4.10
N VAL A 117 7.58 5.70 -5.42
CA VAL A 117 6.74 4.93 -6.36
C VAL A 117 7.00 3.43 -6.18
N ARG A 118 8.25 3.04 -5.89
CA ARG A 118 8.62 1.67 -5.56
C ARG A 118 7.96 1.17 -4.28
N GLY A 119 8.02 1.96 -3.21
CA GLY A 119 7.33 1.66 -1.97
C GLY A 119 5.82 1.51 -2.15
N GLY A 120 5.22 2.37 -2.97
CA GLY A 120 3.80 2.31 -3.34
C GLY A 120 3.43 1.04 -4.08
N TYR A 121 4.22 0.65 -5.09
CA TYR A 121 4.01 -0.59 -5.83
C TYR A 121 4.14 -1.82 -4.93
N ALA A 122 5.17 -1.86 -4.08
CA ALA A 122 5.31 -2.95 -3.14
C ALA A 122 4.12 -3.06 -2.19
N MET A 123 3.61 -1.93 -1.67
CA MET A 123 2.38 -1.96 -0.87
C MET A 123 1.16 -2.41 -1.66
N ALA A 124 1.05 -2.11 -2.95
CA ALA A 124 -0.01 -2.63 -3.80
C ALA A 124 0.03 -4.18 -3.88
N ILE A 125 1.23 -4.77 -3.97
CA ILE A 125 1.41 -6.23 -3.88
C ILE A 125 0.93 -6.75 -2.52
N VAL A 126 1.28 -6.09 -1.42
CA VAL A 126 0.83 -6.48 -0.07
C VAL A 126 -0.67 -6.41 0.07
N VAL A 127 -1.28 -5.33 -0.39
CA VAL A 127 -2.74 -5.16 -0.37
C VAL A 127 -3.39 -6.26 -1.20
N GLY A 128 -2.86 -6.57 -2.39
CA GLY A 128 -3.31 -7.69 -3.21
C GLY A 128 -3.24 -9.02 -2.47
N TRP A 129 -2.15 -9.28 -1.76
CA TRP A 129 -1.97 -10.49 -0.95
C TRP A 129 -2.92 -10.54 0.27
N LEU A 130 -3.08 -9.44 1.01
CA LEU A 130 -4.02 -9.32 2.14
C LEU A 130 -5.47 -9.53 1.69
N THR A 131 -5.81 -9.06 0.49
CA THR A 131 -7.14 -9.22 -0.11
C THR A 131 -7.37 -10.65 -0.58
N TYR A 132 -6.33 -11.31 -1.13
CA TYR A 132 -6.41 -12.69 -1.61
C TYR A 132 -6.49 -13.71 -0.48
N ASN A 133 -5.74 -13.49 0.59
CA ASN A 133 -5.72 -14.35 1.75
C ASN A 133 -6.96 -14.05 2.62
N ARG A 134 -8.05 -14.81 2.40
CA ARG A 134 -9.38 -14.76 3.07
C ARG A 134 -9.38 -14.62 4.61
N ALA A 135 -8.21 -14.57 5.26
CA ALA A 135 -8.00 -14.29 6.67
C ALA A 135 -8.23 -12.82 7.05
N SER A 136 -8.13 -11.86 6.12
CA SER A 136 -8.58 -10.48 6.36
C SER A 136 -9.98 -10.30 5.78
N GLY A 137 -10.94 -9.82 6.58
CA GLY A 137 -12.26 -9.51 6.06
C GLY A 137 -12.14 -8.45 4.95
N LEU A 138 -13.00 -8.49 3.92
CA LEU A 138 -13.03 -7.51 2.82
C LEU A 138 -12.85 -6.06 3.31
N PHE A 139 -13.47 -5.74 4.45
CA PHE A 139 -13.32 -4.46 5.12
C PHE A 139 -11.88 -4.12 5.54
N VAL A 140 -11.14 -5.05 6.14
CA VAL A 140 -9.75 -4.83 6.57
C VAL A 140 -8.86 -4.59 5.36
N SER A 141 -8.97 -5.43 4.32
CA SER A 141 -8.19 -5.26 3.10
C SER A 141 -8.45 -3.91 2.42
N TYR A 142 -9.72 -3.50 2.36
CA TYR A 142 -10.12 -2.23 1.77
C TYR A 142 -9.65 -1.03 2.61
N LEU A 143 -9.76 -1.12 3.95
CA LEU A 143 -9.27 -0.08 4.85
C LEU A 143 -7.75 0.08 4.76
N THR A 144 -7.00 -1.03 4.67
CA THR A 144 -5.55 -0.97 4.45
C THR A 144 -5.21 -0.32 3.11
N MET A 145 -5.92 -0.68 2.03
CA MET A 145 -5.73 -0.07 0.71
C MET A 145 -6.00 1.43 0.73
N LEU A 146 -7.09 1.85 1.38
CA LEU A 146 -7.47 3.25 1.51
C LEU A 146 -6.41 4.04 2.27
N LEU A 147 -6.01 3.57 3.45
CA LEU A 147 -5.00 4.25 4.27
C LEU A 147 -3.65 4.34 3.55
N ALA A 148 -3.25 3.28 2.84
CA ALA A 148 -2.06 3.31 2.00
C ALA A 148 -2.19 4.37 0.89
N THR A 149 -3.33 4.39 0.18
CA THR A 149 -3.59 5.38 -0.88
C THR A 149 -3.57 6.79 -0.34
N VAL A 150 -4.25 7.07 0.78
CA VAL A 150 -4.24 8.40 1.43
C VAL A 150 -2.83 8.84 1.73
N TYR A 151 -2.01 7.95 2.31
CA TYR A 151 -0.62 8.24 2.65
C TYR A 151 0.25 8.51 1.42
N PHE A 152 0.18 7.67 0.38
CA PHE A 152 0.97 7.88 -0.84
C PHE A 152 0.50 9.12 -1.62
N SER A 153 -0.81 9.37 -1.67
CA SER A 153 -1.38 10.57 -2.28
C SER A 153 -0.99 11.84 -1.52
N SER A 154 -1.00 11.85 -0.18
CA SER A 154 -0.54 13.01 0.59
C SER A 154 0.93 13.29 0.36
N LEU A 155 1.76 12.25 0.20
CA LEU A 155 3.18 12.42 -0.07
C LEU A 155 3.44 12.91 -1.48
N ALA A 156 2.78 12.33 -2.49
CA ALA A 156 2.85 12.83 -3.86
C ALA A 156 2.32 14.27 -3.97
N PHE A 157 1.23 14.60 -3.26
CA PHE A 157 0.66 15.95 -3.24
C PHE A 157 1.63 16.95 -2.58
N TYR A 158 2.19 16.62 -1.41
CA TYR A 158 3.18 17.45 -0.74
C TYR A 158 4.34 17.76 -1.68
N VAL A 159 4.88 16.75 -2.34
CA VAL A 159 6.04 16.89 -3.23
C VAL A 159 5.77 17.82 -4.41
N MET A 160 4.58 17.73 -5.00
CA MET A 160 4.25 18.53 -6.17
C MET A 160 3.82 19.94 -5.81
N GLU A 161 3.16 20.11 -4.66
CA GLU A 161 2.55 21.38 -4.26
C GLU A 161 3.41 22.17 -3.27
N HIS A 162 4.39 21.56 -2.60
CA HIS A 162 5.30 22.27 -1.70
C HIS A 162 6.21 23.22 -2.49
N GLY A 163 6.12 24.51 -2.19
CA GLY A 163 6.77 25.58 -2.96
C GLY A 163 5.78 26.34 -3.84
N PRO A 164 5.21 25.74 -4.90
CA PRO A 164 4.21 26.39 -5.75
C PRO A 164 2.92 26.78 -5.03
N ASN A 165 2.51 26.00 -4.03
CA ASN A 165 1.28 26.21 -3.28
C ASN A 165 1.58 26.81 -1.89
N PRO A 166 1.22 28.08 -1.63
CA PRO A 166 1.50 28.73 -0.35
C PRO A 166 0.73 28.12 0.84
N LEU A 167 -0.31 27.32 0.57
CA LEU A 167 -1.10 26.64 1.59
C LEU A 167 -0.48 25.31 2.04
N VAL A 168 0.49 24.77 1.28
CA VAL A 168 1.21 23.53 1.60
C VAL A 168 2.56 23.92 2.19
N LYS A 169 2.59 24.24 3.48
CA LYS A 169 3.81 24.67 4.18
C LYS A 169 4.62 23.49 4.70
N GLY A 170 3.91 22.45 5.15
CA GLY A 170 4.49 21.21 5.63
C GLY A 170 3.68 20.00 5.22
N TYR A 171 4.20 18.81 5.52
CA TYR A 171 3.54 17.56 5.18
C TYR A 171 2.19 17.38 5.87
N GLY A 172 2.02 17.94 7.08
CA GLY A 172 0.75 17.91 7.81
C GLY A 172 -0.40 18.52 7.00
N ASP A 173 -0.12 19.57 6.21
CA ASP A 173 -1.12 20.22 5.34
C ASP A 173 -1.55 19.29 4.20
N ALA A 174 -0.60 18.57 3.60
CA ALA A 174 -0.89 17.60 2.55
C ALA A 174 -1.61 16.34 3.08
N LEU A 175 -1.30 15.92 4.30
CA LEU A 175 -2.00 14.83 4.98
C LEU A 175 -3.44 15.23 5.31
N TRP A 176 -3.63 16.44 5.84
CA TRP A 176 -4.95 17.05 6.05
C TRP A 176 -5.75 17.10 4.75
N TRP A 177 -5.14 17.62 3.66
CA TRP A 177 -5.75 17.64 2.34
C TRP A 177 -6.22 16.25 1.93
N ALA A 178 -5.36 15.23 2.01
CA ALA A 178 -5.70 13.88 1.56
C ALA A 178 -6.85 13.24 2.37
N PHE A 179 -6.88 13.43 3.69
CA PHE A 179 -7.98 12.92 4.52
C PHE A 179 -9.31 13.62 4.24
N MET A 180 -9.28 14.93 4.02
CA MET A 180 -10.50 15.69 3.70
C MET A 180 -11.02 15.38 2.29
N ASP A 181 -10.11 15.15 1.35
CA ASP A 181 -10.46 14.87 -0.04
C ASP A 181 -10.97 13.44 -0.23
N VAL A 182 -10.35 12.44 0.42
CA VAL A 182 -10.85 11.05 0.40
C VAL A 182 -12.19 10.89 1.12
N THR A 183 -12.52 11.78 2.06
CA THR A 183 -13.85 11.78 2.70
C THR A 183 -14.87 12.59 1.91
N THR A 184 -14.46 13.19 0.78
CA THR A 184 -15.27 14.07 -0.08
C THR A 184 -15.80 15.33 0.62
N VAL A 185 -15.33 15.62 1.84
CA VAL A 185 -15.64 16.86 2.55
C VAL A 185 -14.92 18.05 1.90
N GLY A 186 -13.72 17.79 1.38
CA GLY A 186 -12.86 18.79 0.76
C GLY A 186 -12.09 19.60 1.81
N SER A 187 -10.89 20.03 1.45
CA SER A 187 -10.05 20.88 2.31
C SER A 187 -10.08 22.33 1.85
N ASN A 188 -9.50 23.21 2.65
CA ASN A 188 -9.19 24.59 2.25
C ASN A 188 -7.98 24.68 1.27
N ILE A 189 -7.33 23.56 0.94
CA ILE A 189 -6.15 23.50 0.08
C ILE A 189 -6.59 23.04 -1.31
N ILE A 190 -6.37 23.89 -2.31
CA ILE A 190 -6.71 23.61 -3.71
C ILE A 190 -5.42 23.35 -4.47
N ALA A 191 -5.40 22.27 -5.25
CA ALA A 191 -4.26 21.88 -6.07
C ALA A 191 -3.98 22.88 -7.20
N VAL A 192 -2.75 23.38 -7.29
CA VAL A 192 -2.33 24.28 -8.38
C VAL A 192 -1.60 23.54 -9.48
N THR A 193 -0.97 22.41 -9.18
CA THR A 193 -0.23 21.59 -10.16
C THR A 193 -1.14 20.61 -10.91
N PRO A 194 -0.79 20.22 -12.16
CA PRO A 194 -1.53 19.19 -12.88
C PRO A 194 -1.63 17.88 -12.11
N THR A 195 -0.52 17.42 -11.51
CA THR A 195 -0.49 16.19 -10.71
C THR A 195 -1.39 16.31 -9.48
N GLY A 196 -1.32 17.41 -8.74
CA GLY A 196 -2.19 17.65 -7.59
C GLY A 196 -3.67 17.60 -7.96
N ARG A 197 -4.06 18.20 -9.09
CA ARG A 197 -5.46 18.18 -9.58
C ARG A 197 -5.92 16.77 -9.94
N VAL A 198 -5.06 15.98 -10.59
CA VAL A 198 -5.36 14.58 -10.89
C VAL A 198 -5.54 13.79 -9.59
N LEU A 199 -4.65 13.99 -8.61
CA LEU A 199 -4.77 13.35 -7.30
C LEU A 199 -6.07 13.72 -6.60
N SER A 200 -6.53 14.98 -6.68
CA SER A 200 -7.82 15.41 -6.12
C SER A 200 -9.00 14.64 -6.69
N VAL A 201 -9.05 14.46 -8.01
CA VAL A 201 -10.15 13.73 -8.65
C VAL A 201 -10.13 12.25 -8.27
N LEU A 202 -8.94 11.63 -8.30
CA LEU A 202 -8.78 10.21 -8.01
C LEU A 202 -9.11 9.88 -6.55
N LEU A 203 -8.65 10.73 -5.62
CA LEU A 203 -8.81 10.47 -4.20
C LEU A 203 -10.26 10.69 -3.76
N ALA A 204 -10.94 11.72 -4.27
CA ALA A 204 -12.38 11.89 -4.07
C ALA A 204 -13.19 10.72 -4.65
N ALA A 205 -12.83 10.23 -5.85
CA ALA A 205 -13.51 9.08 -6.47
C ALA A 205 -13.35 7.80 -5.64
N LEU A 206 -12.14 7.52 -5.12
CA LEU A 206 -11.89 6.38 -4.23
C LEU A 206 -12.67 6.50 -2.91
N GLY A 207 -12.78 7.71 -2.38
CA GLY A 207 -13.61 8.06 -1.23
C GLY A 207 -15.07 7.69 -1.37
N MET A 208 -15.69 8.08 -2.49
CA MET A 208 -17.09 7.77 -2.78
C MET A 208 -17.37 6.26 -2.84
N MET A 209 -16.39 5.46 -3.28
CA MET A 209 -16.52 4.00 -3.31
C MET A 209 -16.47 3.36 -1.90
N MET A 210 -15.95 4.06 -0.88
CA MET A 210 -15.78 3.51 0.47
C MET A 210 -17.11 3.36 1.23
N PHE A 211 -17.98 4.36 1.18
CA PHE A 211 -19.21 4.36 1.97
C PHE A 211 -20.09 3.12 1.72
N PRO A 212 -20.35 2.70 0.45
CA PRO A 212 -21.12 1.50 0.17
C PRO A 212 -20.48 0.22 0.75
N ILE A 213 -19.16 0.09 0.67
CA ILE A 213 -18.44 -1.11 1.16
C ILE A 213 -18.56 -1.23 2.68
N PHE A 214 -18.46 -0.11 3.39
CA PHE A 214 -18.66 -0.08 4.84
C PHE A 214 -20.09 -0.49 5.22
N THR A 215 -21.10 0.04 4.53
CA THR A 215 -22.51 -0.34 4.75
C THR A 215 -22.72 -1.83 4.52
N VAL A 216 -22.22 -2.38 3.40
CA VAL A 216 -22.33 -3.83 3.10
C VAL A 216 -21.64 -4.66 4.18
N TYR A 217 -20.46 -4.24 4.64
CA TYR A 217 -19.76 -4.94 5.71
C TYR A 217 -20.56 -4.98 7.00
N VAL A 218 -21.06 -3.83 7.48
CA VAL A 218 -21.87 -3.76 8.70
C VAL A 218 -23.14 -4.59 8.57
N THR A 219 -23.86 -4.47 7.45
CA THR A 219 -25.07 -5.27 7.18
C THR A 219 -24.76 -6.77 7.20
N SER A 220 -23.67 -7.20 6.56
CA SER A 220 -23.26 -8.61 6.55
C SER A 220 -22.91 -9.14 7.94
N LEU A 221 -22.31 -8.31 8.81
CA LEU A 221 -22.04 -8.66 10.20
C LEU A 221 -23.34 -8.83 10.99
N VAL A 222 -24.28 -7.89 10.84
CA VAL A 222 -25.59 -7.96 11.51
C VAL A 222 -26.37 -9.17 11.05
N GLU A 223 -26.43 -9.45 9.75
CA GLU A 223 -27.08 -10.63 9.19
C GLU A 223 -26.46 -11.93 9.72
N ARG A 224 -25.13 -12.02 9.76
CA ARG A 224 -24.43 -13.20 10.31
C ARG A 224 -24.80 -13.41 11.78
N ARG A 225 -24.81 -12.34 12.59
CA ARG A 225 -25.20 -12.41 14.00
C ARG A 225 -26.67 -12.77 14.19
N ASN A 226 -27.55 -12.34 13.29
CA ASN A 226 -28.96 -12.72 13.32
C ASN A 226 -29.15 -14.21 12.99
N LYS A 227 -28.46 -14.74 11.97
CA LYS A 227 -28.46 -16.17 11.64
C LYS A 227 -27.92 -17.03 12.79
N GLU A 228 -26.81 -16.63 13.40
CA GLU A 228 -26.23 -17.31 14.57
C GLU A 228 -27.22 -17.36 15.75
N LYS A 229 -27.96 -16.26 16.00
CA LYS A 229 -29.01 -16.21 17.02
C LYS A 229 -30.18 -17.16 16.68
N GLU A 230 -30.67 -17.15 15.44
CA GLU A 230 -31.74 -18.05 15.01
C GLU A 230 -31.37 -19.53 15.15
N GLU A 231 -30.15 -19.89 14.75
CA GLU A 231 -29.62 -21.25 14.94
C GLU A 231 -29.51 -21.63 16.41
N PHE A 232 -29.09 -20.70 17.28
CA PHE A 232 -29.05 -20.92 18.72
C PHE A 232 -30.46 -21.19 19.29
N TYR A 233 -31.46 -20.36 18.96
CA TYR A 233 -32.83 -20.58 19.42
C TYR A 233 -33.43 -21.88 18.90
N LYS A 234 -33.16 -22.26 17.64
CA LYS A 234 -33.57 -23.56 17.08
C LYS A 234 -32.96 -24.74 17.85
N LYS A 235 -31.67 -24.66 18.21
CA LYS A 235 -30.99 -25.69 19.02
C LYS A 235 -31.54 -25.79 20.44
N VAL A 236 -31.90 -24.66 21.05
CA VAL A 236 -32.52 -24.64 22.40
C VAL A 236 -33.93 -25.24 22.36
N ALA A 237 -34.75 -24.90 21.35
CA ALA A 237 -36.09 -25.42 21.19
C ALA A 237 -36.14 -26.94 20.89
N GLN A 238 -35.09 -27.49 20.27
CA GLN A 238 -34.98 -28.92 19.95
C GLN A 238 -34.38 -29.77 21.09
N LYS A 239 -33.90 -29.17 22.19
CA LYS A 239 -33.41 -29.95 23.34
C LYS A 239 -34.62 -30.57 24.08
N PRO A 240 -34.68 -31.91 24.23
CA PRO A 240 -35.75 -32.54 24.97
C PRO A 240 -35.70 -32.12 26.45
N ALA A 241 -36.88 -31.94 27.06
CA ALA A 241 -36.99 -31.62 28.49
C ALA A 241 -36.23 -32.67 29.32
N PRO A 242 -35.58 -32.28 30.44
CA PRO A 242 -35.00 -33.26 31.36
C PRO A 242 -36.10 -34.23 31.75
N LYS A 243 -35.86 -35.54 31.60
CA LYS A 243 -36.79 -36.54 32.15
C LYS A 243 -36.95 -36.21 33.63
N ALA A 244 -38.15 -35.81 34.02
CA ALA A 244 -38.50 -35.75 35.43
C ALA A 244 -38.36 -37.19 35.93
N ASP A 245 -37.36 -37.45 36.76
CA ASP A 245 -37.24 -38.71 37.47
C ASP A 245 -38.51 -38.84 38.32
N ALA A 246 -39.43 -39.69 37.86
CA ALA A 246 -40.62 -40.05 38.60
C ALA A 246 -40.19 -40.98 39.73
N SER A 247 -40.06 -40.39 40.93
CA SER A 247 -39.96 -41.09 42.22
C SER A 247 -41.32 -41.59 42.68
#